data_AF-A0A953ED94-F1
#
_entry.id   AF-A0A953ED94-F1
#
_cell.length_a   1.000
_cell.length_b   1.000
_cell.length_c   1.000
_cell.angle_alpha   90.00
_cell.angle_beta   90.00
_cell.angle_gamma   90.00
#
_symmetry.space_group_name_H-M   'P 1'
#
loop_
_entity.id
_entity.type
_entity.pdbx_description
1 polymer ?
#
loop_
_entity_poly.entity_id
_entity_poly.type
_entity_poly.pdbx_seq_one_letter_code
_entity_poly.pdbx_strand_id
1 'polypeptide(L)'
;MSAAPIHLAGERLMLDPAGILAWPARRLLAVADLHLEKGSHFAAGGRFLPPYDTRETLARLGTALRRWHPERLVLLGDSFHDPGG
;
A
#
# COMPACT_ATOMS: atom_id res chain seq x y z
N MET A 1 -11.12 -12.16 2.49
CA MET A 1 -12.00 -11.01 2.82
C MET A 1 -12.32 -10.27 1.53
N SER A 2 -13.53 -9.72 1.37
CA SER A 2 -13.96 -9.01 0.15
C SER A 2 -13.81 -7.49 0.31
N ALA A 3 -13.75 -6.77 -0.81
CA ALA A 3 -13.69 -5.32 -0.80
C ALA A 3 -15.09 -4.72 -0.56
N ALA A 4 -15.16 -3.68 0.26
CA ALA A 4 -16.42 -3.02 0.62
C ALA A 4 -16.63 -1.75 -0.23
N PRO A 5 -17.83 -1.51 -0.78
CA PRO A 5 -18.09 -0.30 -1.56
C PRO A 5 -18.35 0.91 -0.66
N ILE A 6 -17.90 2.09 -1.10
CA ILE A 6 -18.32 3.39 -0.57
C ILE A 6 -18.65 4.34 -1.74
N HIS A 7 -19.53 5.31 -1.50
CA HIS A 7 -19.79 6.40 -2.43
C HIS A 7 -19.26 7.71 -1.83
N LEU A 8 -18.34 8.36 -2.52
CA LEU A 8 -17.70 9.58 -2.06
C LEU A 8 -17.48 10.50 -3.27
N ALA A 9 -17.82 11.79 -3.13
CA ALA A 9 -17.64 12.79 -4.19
C ALA A 9 -18.24 12.38 -5.56
N GLY A 10 -19.36 11.62 -5.55
CA GLY A 10 -20.02 11.13 -6.76
C GLY A 10 -19.38 9.89 -7.40
N GLU A 11 -18.34 9.33 -6.79
CA GLU A 11 -17.60 8.18 -7.30
C GLU A 11 -17.85 6.94 -6.43
N ARG A 12 -17.87 5.76 -7.06
CA ARG A 12 -17.91 4.47 -6.36
C ARG A 12 -16.49 3.97 -6.15
N LEU A 13 -16.08 3.93 -4.89
CA LEU A 13 -14.76 3.47 -4.47
C LEU A 13 -14.90 2.12 -3.74
N MET A 14 -13.82 1.34 -3.75
CA MET A 14 -13.76 0.03 -3.09
C MET A 14 -12.65 0.03 -2.06
N LEU A 15 -13.01 -0.22 -0.80
CA LEU A 15 -12.08 -0.39 0.31
C LEU A 15 -11.63 -1.85 0.36
N ASP A 16 -10.38 -2.11 -0.02
CA ASP A 16 -9.79 -3.44 0.03
C ASP A 16 -9.18 -3.69 1.42
N PRO A 17 -9.47 -4.82 2.08
CA PRO A 17 -8.89 -5.20 3.37
C PRO A 17 -7.36 -5.23 3.40
N ALA A 18 -6.71 -5.24 2.23
CA ALA A 18 -5.26 -5.07 2.11
C ALA A 18 -4.76 -3.63 2.41
N GLY A 19 -5.65 -2.71 2.81
CA GLY A 19 -5.31 -1.31 3.09
C GLY A 19 -5.25 -0.45 1.83
N ILE A 20 -6.04 -0.77 0.81
CA ILE A 20 -6.00 -0.13 -0.51
C ILE A 20 -7.36 0.45 -0.87
N LEU A 21 -7.35 1.65 -1.45
CA LEU A 21 -8.51 2.24 -2.09
C LEU A 21 -8.46 1.95 -3.59
N ALA A 22 -9.42 1.19 -4.10
CA ALA A 22 -9.59 1.01 -5.55
C ALA A 22 -10.65 1.96 -6.11
N TRP A 23 -10.33 2.60 -7.23
CA TRP A 23 -11.20 3.45 -8.00
C TRP A 23 -11.39 2.87 -9.41
N PRO A 24 -12.37 1.95 -9.58
CA PRO A 24 -12.53 1.18 -10.83
C PRO A 24 -12.77 2.07 -12.06
N ALA A 25 -13.61 3.11 -11.92
CA ALA A 25 -13.94 4.03 -13.02
C ALA A 25 -12.70 4.75 -13.60
N ARG A 26 -11.63 4.91 -12.81
CA ARG A 26 -10.37 5.53 -13.23
C ARG A 26 -9.23 4.54 -13.45
N ARG A 27 -9.51 3.23 -13.28
CA ARG A 27 -8.52 2.14 -13.25
C ARG A 27 -7.33 2.50 -12.36
N LEU A 28 -7.62 2.94 -11.13
CA LEU A 28 -6.62 3.48 -10.22
C LEU A 28 -6.67 2.74 -8.87
N LEU A 29 -5.49 2.48 -8.30
CA LEU A 29 -5.34 2.14 -6.89
C LEU A 29 -4.60 3.26 -6.17
N ALA A 30 -5.02 3.55 -4.94
CA ALA A 30 -4.30 4.43 -4.03
C ALA A 30 -3.95 3.67 -2.73
N VAL A 31 -2.74 3.89 -2.25
CA VAL A 31 -2.22 3.34 -0.99
C VAL A 31 -1.37 4.41 -0.27
N ALA A 32 -1.32 4.35 1.05
CA ALA A 32 -0.55 5.25 1.91
C ALA A 32 0.27 4.43 2.92
N ASP A 33 1.24 5.07 3.58
CA ASP A 33 1.93 4.53 4.78
C ASP A 33 2.52 3.13 4.57
N LEU A 34 3.16 2.90 3.42
CA LEU A 34 3.76 1.60 3.13
C LEU A 34 4.94 1.28 4.06
N HIS A 35 5.58 2.30 4.65
CA HIS A 35 6.72 2.17 5.58
C HIS A 35 7.79 1.16 5.09
N LEU A 36 8.10 1.20 3.81
CA LEU A 36 9.17 0.39 3.25
C LEU A 36 10.47 0.81 3.98
N GLU A 37 11.29 -0.18 4.33
CA GLU A 37 12.59 -0.02 5.00
C GLU A 37 12.66 0.15 6.54
N LYS A 38 11.61 -0.12 7.33
CA LYS A 38 11.78 -0.27 8.79
C LYS A 38 12.88 -1.28 9.16
N GLY A 39 12.99 -2.39 8.41
CA GLY A 39 14.05 -3.38 8.62
C GLY A 39 15.47 -2.84 8.34
N SER A 40 15.64 -2.06 7.27
CA SER A 40 16.93 -1.49 6.86
C SER A 40 17.40 -0.40 7.84
N HIS A 41 16.48 0.46 8.28
CA HIS A 41 16.76 1.54 9.22
C HIS A 41 17.16 1.03 10.60
N PHE A 42 16.46 0.03 11.15
CA PHE A 42 16.81 -0.55 12.45
C PHE A 42 18.06 -1.44 12.40
N ALA A 43 18.37 -2.06 11.25
CA ALA A 43 19.63 -2.80 11.06
C ALA A 43 20.87 -1.89 11.16
N ALA A 44 20.79 -0.65 10.69
CA ALA A 44 21.86 0.36 10.85
C ALA A 44 22.12 0.75 12.32
N GLY A 45 21.10 0.62 13.19
CA GLY A 45 21.18 0.91 14.64
C GLY A 45 21.42 -0.32 15.54
N GLY A 46 21.70 -1.50 14.97
CA GLY A 46 21.97 -2.71 15.75
C GLY A 46 20.74 -3.40 16.35
N ARG A 47 19.52 -3.01 15.95
CA ARG A 47 18.28 -3.71 16.31
C ARG A 47 17.74 -4.45 15.08
N PHE A 48 17.83 -5.77 15.08
CA PHE A 48 17.19 -6.58 14.06
C PHE A 48 15.67 -6.58 14.25
N LEU A 49 14.93 -5.80 13.46
CA LEU A 49 13.54 -6.14 13.18
C LEU A 49 13.51 -7.28 12.15
N PRO A 50 12.52 -8.18 12.19
CA PRO A 50 12.39 -9.24 11.20
C PRO A 50 12.40 -8.62 9.78
N PRO A 51 13.30 -9.06 8.88
CA PRO A 51 13.52 -8.43 7.56
C PRO A 51 12.36 -8.64 6.56
N TYR A 52 11.22 -9.15 7.03
CA TYR A 52 10.12 -9.61 6.19
C TYR A 52 9.08 -8.53 5.90
N ASP A 53 9.10 -7.40 6.62
CA ASP A 53 8.05 -6.37 6.57
C ASP A 53 7.89 -5.75 5.17
N THR A 54 9.01 -5.41 4.52
CA THR A 54 8.99 -4.86 3.15
C THR A 54 8.57 -5.89 2.11
N ARG A 55 9.07 -7.12 2.18
CA ARG A 55 8.71 -8.18 1.22
C ARG A 55 7.24 -8.56 1.33
N GLU A 56 6.72 -8.65 2.56
CA GLU A 56 5.33 -8.95 2.81
C GLU A 56 4.40 -7.84 2.30
N THR A 57 4.75 -6.58 2.57
CA THR A 57 4.02 -5.40 2.07
C THR A 57 3.98 -5.39 0.54
N LEU A 58 5.10 -5.64 -0.13
CA LEU A 58 5.15 -5.74 -1.60
C LEU A 58 4.36 -6.95 -2.14
N ALA A 59 4.35 -8.08 -1.43
CA ALA A 59 3.55 -9.25 -1.84
C ALA A 59 2.04 -8.99 -1.73
N ARG A 60 1.60 -8.30 -0.68
CA ARG A 60 0.21 -7.87 -0.49
C ARG A 60 -0.19 -6.87 -1.58
N LEU A 61 0.64 -5.86 -1.85
CA LEU A 61 0.43 -4.90 -2.94
C LEU A 61 0.33 -5.60 -4.31
N GLY A 62 1.26 -6.53 -4.60
CA GLY A 62 1.24 -7.30 -5.84
C GLY A 62 -0.03 -8.13 -6.04
N THR A 63 -0.62 -8.63 -4.96
CA THR A 63 -1.91 -9.35 -5.00
C THR A 63 -3.05 -8.41 -5.34
N ALA A 64 -3.07 -7.20 -4.78
CA ALA A 64 -4.07 -6.19 -5.11
C ALA A 64 -3.93 -5.69 -6.56
N LEU A 65 -2.71 -5.49 -7.05
CA LEU A 65 -2.48 -5.11 -8.46
C LEU A 65 -3.03 -6.15 -9.43
N ARG A 66 -2.81 -7.45 -9.15
CA ARG A 66 -3.38 -8.55 -9.95
C ARG A 66 -4.89 -8.64 -9.84
N ARG A 67 -5.48 -8.29 -8.70
CA ARG A 67 -6.94 -8.33 -8.49
C ARG A 67 -7.65 -7.22 -9.25
N TRP A 68 -7.09 -6.01 -9.22
CA TRP A 68 -7.78 -4.79 -9.68
C TRP A 68 -7.36 -4.32 -11.07
N HIS A 69 -6.23 -4.82 -11.59
CA HIS A 69 -5.68 -4.44 -12.90
C HIS A 69 -5.69 -2.93 -13.19
N PRO A 70 -5.19 -2.10 -12.26
CA PRO A 70 -5.17 -0.66 -12.48
C PRO A 70 -4.20 -0.28 -13.61
N GLU A 71 -4.45 0.87 -14.24
CA GLU A 71 -3.48 1.57 -15.08
C GLU A 71 -2.56 2.48 -14.27
N ARG A 72 -3.00 2.91 -13.08
CA ARG A 72 -2.27 3.84 -12.22
C ARG A 72 -2.28 3.38 -10.77
N LEU A 73 -1.12 3.40 -10.14
CA LEU A 73 -0.95 3.26 -8.70
C LEU A 73 -0.49 4.61 -8.15
N VAL A 74 -1.20 5.13 -7.15
CA VAL A 74 -0.86 6.38 -6.44
C VAL A 74 -0.38 6.03 -5.03
N LEU A 75 0.80 6.51 -4.68
CA LEU A 75 1.34 6.45 -3.32
C LEU A 75 1.10 7.81 -2.67
N LEU A 76 0.30 7.85 -1.61
CA LEU A 76 -0.16 9.12 -1.00
C LEU A 76 0.83 9.70 0.03
N GLY A 77 1.96 9.05 0.29
CA GLY A 77 2.99 9.52 1.23
C GLY A 77 3.47 8.41 2.17
N ASP A 78 4.47 8.76 2.99
CA ASP A 78 5.08 7.92 4.06
C ASP A 78 5.41 6.48 3.58
N SER A 79 5.91 6.41 2.35
CA SER A 79 6.22 5.13 1.70
C SER A 79 7.61 4.62 2.08
N PHE A 80 8.53 5.51 2.45
CA PHE A 80 9.88 5.18 2.90
C PHE A 80 10.09 5.69 4.32
N HIS A 81 10.88 4.97 5.11
CA HIS A 81 11.27 5.40 6.44
C HIS A 81 12.76 5.74 6.48
N ASP A 82 13.12 6.93 6.02
CA ASP A 82 14.44 7.52 6.23
C ASP A 82 14.33 8.76 7.17
N PRO A 83 15.43 9.30 7.70
CA PRO A 83 15.38 10.50 8.54
C PRO A 83 14.98 11.79 7.79
N GLY A 84 14.67 11.74 6.49
CA GLY A 84 14.37 12.87 5.63
C GLY A 84 12.97 12.88 4.99
N GLY A 85 12.24 11.75 5.03
CA GLY A 85 10.99 11.51 4.32
C GLY A 85 11.14 10.67 3.04
#